data_AF-A0A3C0AUF5-F1
#
_entry.id   AF-A0A3C0AUF5-F1
#
_cell.length_a   1.000
_cell.length_b   1.000
_cell.length_c   1.000
_cell.angle_alpha   90.00
_cell.angle_beta   90.00
_cell.angle_gamma   90.00
#
_symmetry.space_group_name_H-M   'P 1'
#
loop_
_entity.id
_entity.type
_entity.pdbx_description
1 polymer ?
#
loop_
_entity_poly.entity_id
_entity_poly.type
_entity_poly.pdbx_seq_one_letter_code
_entity_poly.pdbx_strand_id
1 'polypeptide(L)'
;MQPDQILARYPQQPFEKLFLIVVEPAGIGYRISGREFDYYSQRLSSLSENITYEKQFLAETTFDLLRDLFSSVVSIETVEGEQVTVSEQASQFLTPDPGVATLEINSFLLPFFRYLNRDREVKNIQMIPWTYLSIQEMNRKHTTCSVTSGLRGILDGSRRRVEMLALAVQPRFQTTELSLIPRGTSTQTYAGMKVQLSPLNPQEVRQLQIEAKKESEETKKPLQEPDYVTGEFLTNRSGTIEIDVDPQQPLIWLYIRSGNALVANVPYLPGIDSQISIQIPDDRIRLSVEGELAVLNGELIEAVAELSMKMSHIRNWAKSEEWAKVETGIRELESELSPRKIFQDKLNVIRVSAVEAAQAQNNKTAQARIASLCRETENRIDRFLSPTGIIDFKTEIQDLKQLSDPNRNR
;
A
#
# COMPACT_ATOMS: atom_id res chain seq x y z
N MET A 1 28.39 -0.94 -11.54
CA MET A 1 28.69 -0.24 -12.80
C MET A 1 27.42 0.46 -13.21
N GLN A 2 27.45 1.77 -13.47
CA GLN A 2 26.25 2.52 -13.91
C GLN A 2 26.06 2.38 -15.43
N PRO A 3 24.82 2.48 -15.96
CA PRO A 3 24.53 2.37 -17.40
C PRO A 3 25.41 3.28 -18.27
N ASP A 4 25.60 4.54 -17.87
CA ASP A 4 26.41 5.51 -18.62
C ASP A 4 27.88 5.07 -18.76
N GLN A 5 28.41 4.39 -17.74
CA GLN A 5 29.78 3.86 -17.78
C GLN A 5 29.92 2.71 -18.77
N ILE A 6 28.88 1.89 -18.93
CA ILE A 6 28.85 0.79 -19.90
C ILE A 6 28.82 1.36 -21.31
N LEU A 7 27.90 2.29 -21.57
CA LEU A 7 27.77 2.93 -22.89
C LEU A 7 29.04 3.69 -23.29
N ALA A 8 29.70 4.38 -22.36
CA ALA A 8 30.97 5.05 -22.62
C ALA A 8 32.14 4.10 -22.86
N ARG A 9 32.11 2.88 -22.29
CA ARG A 9 33.16 1.87 -22.44
C ARG A 9 33.05 1.08 -23.74
N TYR A 10 31.84 0.92 -24.27
CA TYR A 10 31.57 0.18 -25.50
C TYR A 10 30.90 1.06 -26.59
N PRO A 11 31.44 2.24 -26.96
CA PRO A 11 30.75 3.20 -27.81
C PRO A 11 30.74 2.82 -29.30
N GLN A 12 31.56 1.85 -29.73
CA GLN A 12 31.84 1.62 -31.17
C GLN A 12 31.15 0.41 -31.80
N GLN A 13 30.41 -0.40 -31.04
CA GLN A 13 29.69 -1.55 -31.58
C GLN A 13 28.19 -1.34 -31.40
N PRO A 14 27.38 -1.37 -32.48
CA PRO A 14 25.93 -1.43 -32.32
C PRO A 14 25.58 -2.77 -31.69
N PHE A 15 25.08 -2.74 -30.45
CA PHE A 15 24.57 -3.92 -29.76
C PHE A 15 23.21 -3.59 -29.16
N GLU A 16 22.32 -4.58 -29.13
CA GLU A 16 21.06 -4.50 -28.40
C GLU A 16 21.21 -5.06 -26.98
N LYS A 17 22.04 -6.11 -26.84
CA LYS A 17 22.36 -6.78 -25.59
C LYS A 17 23.87 -6.87 -25.41
N LEU A 18 24.35 -6.67 -24.19
CA LEU A 18 25.74 -6.88 -23.81
C LEU A 18 25.81 -7.82 -22.60
N PHE A 19 26.52 -8.93 -22.74
CA PHE A 19 26.74 -9.88 -21.65
C PHE A 19 28.12 -9.66 -21.02
N LEU A 20 28.14 -9.44 -19.71
CA LEU A 20 29.36 -9.30 -18.92
C LEU A 20 29.56 -10.58 -18.13
N ILE A 21 30.45 -11.45 -18.60
CA ILE A 21 30.75 -12.75 -17.97
C ILE A 21 32.14 -12.72 -17.36
N VAL A 22 32.26 -13.26 -16.14
CA VAL A 22 33.51 -13.44 -15.41
C VAL A 22 33.63 -14.91 -15.04
N VAL A 23 34.80 -15.50 -15.31
CA VAL A 23 35.15 -16.86 -14.88
C VAL A 23 36.30 -16.75 -13.90
N GLU A 24 36.10 -17.21 -12.68
CA GLU A 24 37.09 -17.18 -11.61
C GLU A 24 37.32 -18.57 -10.99
N PRO A 25 38.55 -18.92 -10.59
CA PRO A 25 38.78 -20.14 -9.82
C PRO A 25 38.10 -20.02 -8.44
N ALA A 26 37.32 -21.04 -8.07
CA ALA A 26 36.57 -21.09 -6.82
C ALA A 26 36.75 -22.45 -6.14
N GLY A 27 37.69 -22.52 -5.19
CA GLY A 27 38.05 -23.77 -4.51
C GLY A 27 38.60 -24.81 -5.49
N ILE A 28 37.95 -25.98 -5.57
CA ILE A 28 38.30 -27.05 -6.51
C ILE A 28 37.66 -26.90 -7.90
N GLY A 29 36.88 -25.85 -8.12
CA GLY A 29 36.16 -25.61 -9.37
C GLY A 29 36.31 -24.20 -9.90
N TYR A 30 35.34 -23.80 -10.70
CA TYR A 30 35.22 -22.49 -11.34
C TYR A 30 33.85 -21.91 -11.03
N ARG A 31 33.83 -20.64 -10.62
CA ARG A 31 32.61 -19.85 -10.54
C ARG A 31 32.50 -19.03 -11.83
N ILE A 32 31.32 -19.08 -12.44
CA ILE A 32 30.98 -18.31 -13.62
C ILE A 32 29.87 -17.36 -13.19
N SER A 33 30.16 -16.07 -13.19
CA SER A 33 29.20 -15.04 -12.80
C SER A 33 28.93 -14.12 -13.98
N GLY A 34 27.69 -13.66 -14.12
CA GLY A 34 27.30 -12.89 -15.30
C GLY A 34 26.16 -11.92 -15.06
N ARG A 35 26.08 -10.91 -15.94
CA ARG A 35 24.98 -9.95 -16.04
C ARG A 35 24.71 -9.60 -17.50
N GLU A 36 23.45 -9.33 -17.81
CA GLU A 36 22.99 -8.77 -19.08
C GLU A 36 22.81 -7.26 -18.92
N PHE A 37 23.31 -6.48 -19.87
CA PHE A 37 22.94 -5.09 -20.07
C PHE A 37 22.06 -4.97 -21.31
N ASP A 38 20.86 -4.42 -21.12
CA ASP A 38 19.89 -4.19 -22.19
C ASP A 38 19.94 -2.74 -22.67
N TYR A 39 20.22 -2.53 -23.96
CA TYR A 39 20.33 -1.19 -24.54
C TYR A 39 18.99 -0.43 -24.54
N TYR A 40 17.86 -1.14 -24.67
CA TYR A 40 16.56 -0.52 -24.79
C TYR A 40 16.04 0.08 -23.47
N SER A 41 16.19 -0.66 -22.38
CA SER A 41 15.83 -0.24 -21.02
C SER A 41 16.97 0.46 -20.28
N GLN A 42 18.21 0.35 -20.79
CA GLN A 42 19.44 0.75 -20.11
C GLN A 42 19.58 0.11 -18.71
N ARG A 43 18.97 -1.07 -18.51
CA ARG A 43 19.02 -1.81 -17.25
C ARG A 43 20.15 -2.84 -17.29
N LEU A 44 20.86 -2.93 -16.18
CA LEU A 44 21.77 -4.04 -15.90
C LEU A 44 21.01 -5.07 -15.06
N SER A 45 21.02 -6.33 -15.48
CA SER A 45 20.37 -7.41 -14.76
C SER A 45 21.02 -7.65 -13.40
N SER A 46 20.29 -8.38 -12.56
CA SER A 46 20.81 -9.01 -11.36
C SER A 46 21.99 -9.94 -11.69
N LEU A 47 22.88 -10.12 -10.72
CA LEU A 47 24.00 -11.06 -10.82
C LEU A 47 23.44 -12.49 -10.84
N SER A 48 23.82 -13.27 -11.85
CA SER A 48 23.59 -14.71 -11.88
C SER A 48 24.92 -15.44 -11.76
N GLU A 49 24.93 -16.56 -11.05
CA GLU A 49 26.15 -17.34 -10.76
C GLU A 49 25.90 -18.83 -10.92
N ASN A 50 26.80 -19.50 -11.63
CA ASN A 50 26.86 -20.95 -11.72
C ASN A 50 28.25 -21.45 -11.29
N ILE A 51 28.31 -22.67 -10.78
CA ILE A 51 29.57 -23.32 -10.37
C ILE A 51 29.73 -24.62 -11.16
N THR A 52 30.93 -24.83 -11.66
CA THR A 52 31.33 -26.12 -12.25
C THR A 52 32.67 -26.56 -11.70
N TYR A 53 32.85 -27.86 -11.48
CA TYR A 53 34.08 -28.42 -10.92
C TYR A 53 35.05 -28.93 -11.98
N GLU A 54 34.58 -29.09 -13.22
CA GLU A 54 35.41 -29.62 -14.30
C GLU A 54 35.56 -28.60 -15.43
N LYS A 55 36.80 -28.45 -15.89
CA LYS A 55 37.13 -27.52 -16.98
C LYS A 55 36.34 -27.82 -18.27
N GLN A 56 36.01 -29.08 -18.52
CA GLN A 56 35.27 -29.49 -19.73
C GLN A 56 33.84 -28.94 -19.77
N PHE A 57 33.22 -28.72 -18.61
CA PHE A 57 31.87 -28.17 -18.52
C PHE A 57 31.83 -26.63 -18.55
N LEU A 58 32.98 -25.94 -18.51
CA LEU A 58 33.01 -24.47 -18.51
C LEU A 58 32.23 -23.85 -19.66
N ALA A 59 32.37 -24.40 -20.88
CA ALA A 59 31.70 -23.86 -22.06
C ALA A 59 30.17 -24.04 -21.97
N GLU A 60 29.72 -25.22 -21.57
CA GLU A 60 28.31 -25.55 -21.38
C GLU A 60 27.69 -24.70 -20.27
N THR A 61 28.31 -24.66 -19.08
CA THR A 61 27.83 -23.86 -17.94
C THR A 61 27.81 -22.36 -18.26
N THR A 62 28.75 -21.88 -19.09
CA THR A 62 28.74 -20.48 -19.56
C THR A 62 27.59 -20.23 -20.54
N PHE A 63 27.30 -21.18 -21.42
CA PHE A 63 26.18 -21.07 -22.35
C PHE A 63 24.83 -21.10 -21.63
N ASP A 64 24.66 -22.00 -20.67
CA ASP A 64 23.47 -22.04 -19.81
C ASP A 64 23.27 -20.72 -19.08
N LEU A 65 24.35 -20.17 -18.50
CA LEU A 65 24.30 -18.86 -17.85
C LEU A 65 23.88 -17.76 -18.83
N LEU A 66 24.39 -17.75 -20.07
CA LEU A 66 24.01 -16.77 -21.09
C LEU A 66 22.53 -16.90 -21.47
N ARG A 67 22.03 -18.12 -21.65
CA ARG A 67 20.60 -18.41 -21.92
C ARG A 67 19.75 -17.87 -20.78
N ASP A 68 20.07 -18.25 -19.55
CA ASP A 68 19.29 -17.89 -18.37
C ASP A 68 19.36 -16.38 -18.09
N LEU A 69 20.45 -15.71 -18.47
CA LEU A 69 20.60 -14.26 -18.36
C LEU A 69 19.71 -13.49 -19.33
N PHE A 70 19.51 -13.99 -20.56
CA PHE A 70 18.85 -13.26 -21.65
C PHE A 70 17.40 -12.90 -21.30
N SER A 71 17.07 -11.62 -21.43
CA SER A 71 15.72 -11.09 -21.18
C SER A 71 15.15 -10.52 -22.48
N SER A 72 14.10 -11.12 -23.04
CA SER A 72 13.51 -10.62 -24.29
C SER A 72 12.91 -9.21 -24.15
N VAL A 73 13.02 -8.39 -25.20
CA VAL A 73 12.36 -7.08 -25.30
C VAL A 73 11.29 -7.17 -26.38
N VAL A 74 10.06 -6.84 -26.00
CA VAL A 74 8.91 -6.85 -26.90
C VAL A 74 8.38 -5.44 -27.12
N SER A 75 7.76 -5.22 -28.29
CA SER A 75 7.06 -3.98 -28.61
C SER A 75 5.59 -4.09 -28.24
N ILE A 76 5.04 -3.05 -27.61
CA ILE A 76 3.61 -2.95 -27.31
C ILE A 76 2.92 -2.31 -28.51
N GLU A 77 2.10 -3.09 -29.22
CA GLU A 77 1.47 -2.69 -30.49
C GLU A 77 0.11 -2.04 -30.26
N THR A 78 -0.75 -2.70 -29.46
CA THR A 78 -2.10 -2.24 -29.15
C THR A 78 -2.42 -2.41 -27.67
N VAL A 79 -3.24 -1.49 -27.15
CA VAL A 79 -3.72 -1.48 -25.76
C VAL A 79 -5.23 -1.31 -25.81
N GLU A 80 -5.96 -2.29 -25.29
CA GLU A 80 -7.42 -2.35 -25.27
C GLU A 80 -7.88 -2.64 -23.84
N GLY A 81 -8.03 -1.58 -23.04
CA GLY A 81 -8.41 -1.71 -21.63
C GLY A 81 -7.33 -2.44 -20.83
N GLU A 82 -7.67 -3.61 -20.30
CA GLU A 82 -6.75 -4.46 -19.52
C GLU A 82 -6.03 -5.51 -20.37
N GLN A 83 -6.21 -5.49 -21.69
CA GLN A 83 -5.50 -6.37 -22.62
C GLN A 83 -4.51 -5.59 -23.47
N VAL A 84 -3.34 -6.19 -23.70
CA VAL A 84 -2.26 -5.61 -24.49
C VAL A 84 -1.76 -6.65 -25.48
N THR A 85 -1.58 -6.24 -26.74
CA THR A 85 -0.91 -7.07 -27.74
C THR A 85 0.54 -6.65 -27.85
N VAL A 86 1.44 -7.62 -27.68
CA VAL A 86 2.88 -7.41 -27.83
C VAL A 86 3.45 -8.22 -29.00
N SER A 87 4.57 -7.76 -29.54
CA SER A 87 5.33 -8.44 -30.60
C SER A 87 6.80 -8.57 -30.19
N GLU A 88 7.33 -9.79 -30.20
CA GLU A 88 8.76 -10.04 -30.04
C GLU A 88 9.47 -9.88 -31.40
N GLN A 89 10.72 -9.42 -31.38
CA GLN A 89 11.54 -9.45 -32.58
C GLN A 89 11.66 -10.89 -33.09
N ALA A 90 11.55 -11.08 -34.41
CA ALA A 90 11.60 -12.40 -35.04
C ALA A 90 10.54 -13.41 -34.55
N SER A 91 9.46 -12.96 -33.90
CA SER A 91 8.37 -13.83 -33.38
C SER A 91 7.76 -14.79 -34.40
N GLN A 92 7.84 -14.46 -35.70
CA GLN A 92 7.36 -15.29 -36.81
C GLN A 92 8.11 -16.62 -36.96
N PHE A 93 9.32 -16.72 -36.42
CA PHE A 93 10.10 -17.95 -36.42
C PHE A 93 9.81 -18.72 -35.14
N LEU A 94 9.34 -19.96 -35.29
CA LEU A 94 9.14 -20.84 -34.15
C LEU A 94 10.51 -21.19 -33.54
N THR A 95 10.62 -21.10 -32.22
CA THR A 95 11.79 -21.60 -31.50
C THR A 95 11.91 -23.12 -31.74
N PRO A 96 13.00 -23.60 -32.37
CA PRO A 96 13.13 -25.02 -32.72
C PRO A 96 13.15 -25.95 -31.50
N ASP A 97 13.64 -25.44 -30.38
CA ASP A 97 13.69 -26.12 -29.09
C ASP A 97 12.88 -25.32 -28.06
N PRO A 98 11.78 -25.86 -27.51
CA PRO A 98 11.01 -25.20 -26.45
C PRO A 98 11.83 -24.87 -25.20
N GLY A 99 12.90 -25.63 -24.90
CA GLY A 99 13.76 -25.39 -23.73
C GLY A 99 14.63 -24.13 -23.83
N VAL A 100 14.69 -23.50 -25.01
CA VAL A 100 15.35 -22.20 -25.21
C VAL A 100 14.35 -21.12 -25.62
N ALA A 101 13.06 -21.35 -25.42
CA ALA A 101 12.04 -20.33 -25.64
C ALA A 101 12.30 -19.12 -24.73
N THR A 102 12.24 -17.94 -25.31
CA THR A 102 12.50 -16.66 -24.63
C THR A 102 11.28 -16.15 -23.88
N LEU A 103 10.08 -16.55 -24.32
CA LEU A 103 8.79 -16.20 -23.75
C LEU A 103 7.94 -17.46 -23.63
N GLU A 104 7.25 -17.58 -22.50
CA GLU A 104 6.31 -18.67 -22.23
C GLU A 104 4.98 -18.12 -21.71
N ILE A 105 3.91 -18.92 -21.84
CA ILE A 105 2.64 -18.61 -21.20
C ILE A 105 2.86 -18.50 -19.69
N ASN A 106 2.19 -17.54 -19.04
CA ASN A 106 2.38 -17.16 -17.64
C ASN A 106 3.71 -16.46 -17.31
N SER A 107 4.55 -16.15 -18.30
CA SER A 107 5.68 -15.25 -18.08
C SER A 107 5.21 -13.80 -17.89
N PHE A 108 6.04 -13.00 -17.23
CA PHE A 108 5.75 -11.60 -16.93
C PHE A 108 6.68 -10.65 -17.69
N LEU A 109 6.15 -9.50 -18.07
CA LEU A 109 6.90 -8.43 -18.71
C LEU A 109 6.75 -7.12 -17.91
N LEU A 110 7.83 -6.35 -17.81
CA LEU A 110 7.85 -5.00 -17.24
C LEU A 110 7.78 -3.97 -18.36
N PRO A 111 6.68 -3.20 -18.47
CA PRO A 111 6.55 -2.20 -19.51
C PRO A 111 7.34 -0.93 -19.18
N PHE A 112 7.84 -0.28 -20.22
CA PHE A 112 8.58 0.97 -20.14
C PHE A 112 8.42 1.82 -21.39
N PHE A 113 8.65 3.13 -21.22
CA PHE A 113 8.59 4.10 -22.30
C PHE A 113 9.97 4.60 -22.68
N ARG A 114 10.26 4.67 -23.98
CA ARG A 114 11.40 5.40 -24.53
C ARG A 114 10.89 6.66 -25.21
N TYR A 115 11.20 7.81 -24.63
CA TYR A 115 10.85 9.12 -25.19
C TYR A 115 11.92 9.53 -26.19
N LEU A 116 11.51 9.78 -27.43
CA LEU A 116 12.40 10.15 -28.52
C LEU A 116 12.36 11.66 -28.80
N ASN A 117 13.50 12.22 -29.22
CA ASN A 117 13.59 13.58 -29.74
C ASN A 117 13.05 13.66 -31.20
N ARG A 118 13.25 14.80 -31.88
CA ARG A 118 12.81 14.98 -33.27
C ARG A 118 13.58 14.08 -34.25
N ASP A 119 14.84 13.81 -33.92
CA ASP A 119 15.80 13.06 -34.72
C ASP A 119 15.77 11.55 -34.41
N ARG A 120 14.78 11.10 -33.62
CA ARG A 120 14.57 9.72 -33.14
C ARG A 120 15.65 9.19 -32.18
N GLU A 121 16.41 10.08 -31.55
CA GLU A 121 17.34 9.71 -30.50
C GLU A 121 16.61 9.66 -29.15
N VAL A 122 17.06 8.76 -28.28
CA VAL A 122 16.46 8.57 -26.95
C VAL A 122 16.79 9.76 -26.06
N LYS A 123 15.75 10.45 -25.60
CA LYS A 123 15.86 11.54 -24.64
C LYS A 123 15.72 11.05 -23.20
N ASN A 124 14.80 10.12 -22.96
CA ASN A 124 14.49 9.62 -21.63
C ASN A 124 13.91 8.22 -21.70
N ILE A 125 14.20 7.40 -20.69
CA ILE A 125 13.61 6.08 -20.50
C ILE A 125 12.88 6.08 -19.17
N GLN A 126 11.62 5.65 -19.18
CA GLN A 126 10.79 5.61 -18.00
C GLN A 126 10.21 4.20 -17.82
N MET A 127 10.73 3.48 -16.82
CA MET A 127 10.08 2.27 -16.33
C MET A 127 8.73 2.62 -15.73
N ILE A 128 7.72 1.79 -16.00
CA ILE A 128 6.40 1.97 -15.41
C ILE A 128 6.36 1.16 -14.12
N PRO A 129 6.40 1.81 -12.95
CA PRO A 129 6.50 1.09 -11.68
C PRO A 129 5.18 0.41 -11.36
N TRP A 130 5.26 -0.75 -10.70
CA TRP A 130 4.08 -1.49 -10.23
C TRP A 130 3.09 -1.85 -11.35
N THR A 131 3.60 -2.10 -12.55
CA THR A 131 2.82 -2.55 -13.70
C THR A 131 3.50 -3.76 -14.31
N TYR A 132 2.73 -4.83 -14.53
CA TYR A 132 3.18 -6.09 -15.08
C TYR A 132 2.23 -6.51 -16.19
N LEU A 133 2.79 -7.07 -17.26
CA LEU A 133 2.02 -7.74 -18.31
C LEU A 133 2.20 -9.24 -18.11
N SER A 134 1.10 -9.99 -17.96
CA SER A 134 1.17 -11.45 -17.90
C SER A 134 0.77 -12.05 -19.24
N ILE A 135 1.58 -12.96 -19.77
CA ILE A 135 1.32 -13.58 -21.07
C ILE A 135 0.19 -14.61 -20.92
N GLN A 136 -0.90 -14.40 -21.65
CA GLN A 136 -2.10 -15.24 -21.62
C GLN A 136 -2.17 -16.18 -22.82
N GLU A 137 -1.88 -15.65 -24.01
CA GLU A 137 -1.98 -16.37 -25.27
C GLU A 137 -0.80 -15.99 -26.17
N MET A 138 -0.18 -16.99 -26.80
CA MET A 138 0.92 -16.79 -27.73
C MET A 138 0.51 -17.27 -29.13
N ASN A 139 0.44 -16.34 -30.07
CA ASN A 139 0.28 -16.64 -31.49
C ASN A 139 1.62 -16.39 -32.22
N ARG A 140 1.76 -16.93 -33.44
CA ARG A 140 3.01 -16.88 -34.22
C ARG A 140 3.58 -15.48 -34.46
N LYS A 141 2.82 -14.40 -34.30
CA LYS A 141 3.30 -13.03 -34.54
C LYS A 141 3.05 -12.11 -33.36
N HIS A 142 1.99 -12.40 -32.60
CA HIS A 142 1.43 -11.53 -31.60
C HIS A 142 1.16 -12.34 -30.34
N THR A 143 1.50 -11.76 -29.20
CA THR A 143 1.24 -12.35 -27.89
C THR A 143 0.26 -11.44 -27.16
N THR A 144 -0.81 -12.03 -26.63
CA THR A 144 -1.82 -11.31 -25.86
C THR A 144 -1.45 -11.39 -24.39
N CYS A 145 -1.41 -10.22 -23.74
CA CYS A 145 -1.09 -10.08 -22.33
C CYS A 145 -2.24 -9.42 -21.56
N SER A 146 -2.42 -9.79 -20.29
CA SER A 146 -3.26 -9.03 -19.37
C SER A 146 -2.42 -8.05 -18.55
N VAL A 147 -2.97 -6.87 -18.29
CA VAL A 147 -2.31 -5.79 -17.55
C VAL A 147 -2.70 -5.87 -16.08
N THR A 148 -1.72 -6.02 -15.20
CA THR A 148 -1.92 -5.82 -13.76
C THR A 148 -1.13 -4.59 -13.31
N SER A 149 -1.83 -3.57 -12.82
CA SER A 149 -1.22 -2.27 -12.55
C SER A 149 -1.76 -1.60 -11.29
N GLY A 150 -0.87 -1.05 -10.47
CA GLY A 150 -1.23 -0.11 -9.40
C GLY A 150 -1.59 1.30 -9.92
N LEU A 151 -1.35 1.56 -11.21
CA LEU A 151 -1.60 2.83 -11.89
C LEU A 151 -2.77 2.69 -12.88
N ARG A 152 -3.71 3.64 -12.85
CA ARG A 152 -4.87 3.62 -13.76
C ARG A 152 -4.51 4.16 -15.14
N GLY A 153 -4.85 3.41 -16.18
CA GLY A 153 -4.75 3.83 -17.58
C GLY A 153 -3.37 4.29 -18.04
N ILE A 154 -2.29 3.80 -17.40
CA ILE A 154 -0.93 4.30 -17.65
C ILE A 154 -0.42 3.97 -19.05
N LEU A 155 -0.89 2.86 -19.65
CA LEU A 155 -0.57 2.43 -21.01
C LEU A 155 -1.53 3.02 -22.05
N ASP A 156 -2.70 3.52 -21.63
CA ASP A 156 -3.72 4.04 -22.54
C ASP A 156 -3.27 5.31 -23.26
N GLY A 157 -3.78 5.49 -24.48
CA GLY A 157 -3.61 6.69 -25.27
C GLY A 157 -2.42 6.67 -26.23
N SER A 158 -2.62 7.28 -27.39
CA SER A 158 -1.56 7.45 -28.38
C SER A 158 -0.54 8.47 -27.88
N ARG A 159 0.75 8.10 -27.93
CA ARG A 159 1.86 8.96 -27.52
C ARG A 159 2.73 9.27 -28.73
N ARG A 160 2.92 10.56 -29.01
CA ARG A 160 3.79 11.00 -30.11
C ARG A 160 5.25 10.83 -29.71
N ARG A 161 6.04 10.13 -30.55
CA ARG A 161 7.49 9.91 -30.35
C ARG A 161 7.81 9.19 -29.03
N VAL A 162 6.99 8.21 -28.69
CA VAL A 162 7.24 7.33 -27.56
C VAL A 162 7.17 5.90 -28.07
N GLU A 163 8.24 5.15 -27.86
CA GLU A 163 8.22 3.70 -28.05
C GLU A 163 7.71 3.07 -26.76
N MET A 164 6.71 2.20 -26.87
CA MET A 164 6.17 1.43 -25.76
C MET A 164 6.74 0.02 -25.88
N LEU A 165 7.61 -0.35 -24.96
CA LEU A 165 8.29 -1.63 -24.95
C LEU A 165 8.02 -2.34 -23.62
N ALA A 166 8.27 -3.64 -23.56
CA ALA A 166 8.30 -4.39 -22.31
C ALA A 166 9.49 -5.36 -22.27
N LEU A 167 10.08 -5.51 -21.09
CA LEU A 167 11.21 -6.40 -20.84
C LEU A 167 10.70 -7.65 -20.12
N ALA A 168 11.01 -8.83 -20.63
CA ALA A 168 10.72 -10.09 -19.95
C ALA A 168 11.46 -10.17 -18.61
N VAL A 169 10.77 -10.63 -17.58
CA VAL A 169 11.33 -10.79 -16.24
C VAL A 169 10.97 -12.14 -15.65
N GLN A 170 11.90 -12.67 -14.88
CA GLN A 170 11.76 -13.95 -14.18
C GLN A 170 12.17 -13.76 -12.72
N PRO A 171 11.41 -14.30 -11.76
CA PRO A 171 11.85 -14.42 -10.38
C PRO A 171 13.11 -15.30 -10.29
N ARG A 172 14.25 -14.71 -9.91
CA ARG A 172 15.53 -15.44 -9.74
C ARG A 172 15.95 -15.58 -8.29
N PHE A 173 15.47 -14.71 -7.42
CA PHE A 173 15.73 -14.78 -5.98
C PHE A 173 14.60 -15.55 -5.29
N GLN A 174 14.93 -16.33 -4.26
CA GLN A 174 13.94 -17.04 -3.45
C GLN A 174 13.13 -16.08 -2.57
N THR A 175 13.73 -14.93 -2.24
CA THR A 175 13.11 -13.90 -1.42
C THR A 175 13.42 -12.51 -1.98
N THR A 176 12.56 -11.56 -1.67
CA THR A 176 12.79 -10.13 -1.90
C THR A 176 12.69 -9.39 -0.58
N GLU A 177 13.70 -8.57 -0.27
CA GLU A 177 13.61 -7.59 0.80
C GLU A 177 12.87 -6.33 0.31
N LEU A 178 11.70 -6.08 0.88
CA LEU A 178 10.91 -4.89 0.63
C LEU A 178 11.18 -3.83 1.70
N SER A 179 11.53 -2.61 1.28
CA SER A 179 11.63 -1.42 2.13
C SER A 179 10.53 -0.41 1.83
N LEU A 180 9.95 0.19 2.87
CA LEU A 180 8.95 1.25 2.75
C LEU A 180 9.57 2.62 3.02
N ILE A 181 9.49 3.52 2.03
CA ILE A 181 10.11 4.85 2.09
C ILE A 181 9.02 5.93 1.95
N PRO A 182 9.02 6.98 2.78
CA PRO A 182 8.13 8.12 2.58
C PRO A 182 8.40 8.83 1.25
N ARG A 183 7.34 9.25 0.57
CA ARG A 183 7.43 10.19 -0.55
C ARG A 183 7.96 11.53 -0.05
N GLY A 184 8.96 12.07 -0.76
CA GLY A 184 9.57 13.37 -0.46
C GLY A 184 11.03 13.24 -0.05
N THR A 185 11.51 14.18 0.77
CA THR A 185 12.91 14.30 1.20
C THR A 185 13.23 13.58 2.50
N SER A 186 12.26 12.86 3.09
CA SER A 186 12.47 12.16 4.35
C SER A 186 13.34 10.92 4.13
N THR A 187 14.45 10.84 4.85
CA THR A 187 15.38 9.71 4.86
C THR A 187 15.00 8.65 5.91
N GLN A 188 13.95 8.89 6.68
CA GLN A 188 13.55 8.00 7.77
C GLN A 188 12.65 6.88 7.25
N THR A 189 12.98 5.65 7.63
CA THR A 189 12.21 4.46 7.29
C THR A 189 10.96 4.35 8.14
N TYR A 190 9.97 3.57 7.67
CA TYR A 190 8.77 3.28 8.44
C TYR A 190 8.86 1.93 9.13
N ALA A 191 9.13 1.94 10.43
CA ALA A 191 8.98 0.76 11.28
C ALA A 191 7.52 0.58 11.73
N GLY A 192 7.08 -0.66 11.90
CA GLY A 192 5.77 -0.98 12.47
C GLY A 192 4.57 -0.85 11.52
N MET A 193 4.79 -0.60 10.23
CA MET A 193 3.75 -0.70 9.21
C MET A 193 3.38 -2.15 8.91
N LYS A 194 2.09 -2.38 8.71
CA LYS A 194 1.52 -3.68 8.36
C LYS A 194 1.46 -3.82 6.84
N VAL A 195 2.03 -4.91 6.31
CA VAL A 195 2.00 -5.25 4.89
C VAL A 195 1.26 -6.57 4.75
N GLN A 196 0.14 -6.56 4.06
CA GLN A 196 -0.66 -7.76 3.78
C GLN A 196 -0.44 -8.17 2.34
N LEU A 197 -0.18 -9.45 2.12
CA LEU A 197 -0.08 -10.07 0.80
C LEU A 197 -1.43 -10.67 0.43
N SER A 198 -1.83 -10.52 -0.83
CA SER A 198 -3.07 -11.11 -1.34
C SER A 198 -2.92 -11.37 -2.84
N PRO A 199 -3.38 -12.53 -3.35
CA PRO A 199 -3.43 -12.78 -4.79
C PRO A 199 -4.48 -11.91 -5.48
N LEU A 200 -5.50 -11.47 -4.74
CA LEU A 200 -6.63 -10.72 -5.28
C LEU A 200 -6.30 -9.24 -5.45
N ASN A 201 -6.78 -8.69 -6.56
CA ASN A 201 -6.65 -7.28 -6.86
C ASN A 201 -7.60 -6.42 -6.01
N PRO A 202 -7.38 -5.09 -5.93
CA PRO A 202 -8.17 -4.22 -5.07
C PRO A 202 -9.67 -4.16 -5.42
N GLN A 203 -10.04 -4.46 -6.67
CA GLN A 203 -11.44 -4.46 -7.09
C GLN A 203 -12.15 -5.71 -6.59
N GLU A 204 -11.51 -6.87 -6.71
CA GLU A 204 -11.99 -8.17 -6.20
C GLU A 204 -12.12 -8.14 -4.67
N VAL A 205 -11.10 -7.66 -3.97
CA VAL A 205 -11.15 -7.48 -2.50
C VAL A 205 -12.31 -6.58 -2.09
N ARG A 206 -12.56 -5.50 -2.85
CA ARG A 206 -13.69 -4.60 -2.58
C ARG A 206 -15.04 -5.29 -2.79
N GLN A 207 -15.17 -6.16 -3.80
CA GLN A 207 -16.40 -6.92 -4.03
C GLN A 207 -16.67 -7.88 -2.87
N LEU A 208 -15.66 -8.65 -2.45
CA LEU A 208 -15.78 -9.55 -1.29
C LEU A 208 -16.17 -8.79 -0.01
N GLN A 209 -15.59 -7.62 0.22
CA GLN A 209 -15.94 -6.77 1.37
C GLN A 209 -17.38 -6.22 1.30
N ILE A 210 -17.90 -5.95 0.09
CA ILE A 210 -19.29 -5.52 -0.09
C ILE A 210 -20.25 -6.69 0.16
N GLU A 211 -19.92 -7.87 -0.34
CA GLU A 211 -20.71 -9.10 -0.15
C GLU A 211 -20.77 -9.49 1.33
N ALA A 212 -19.63 -9.50 2.03
CA ALA A 212 -19.56 -9.76 3.46
C ALA A 212 -20.40 -8.75 4.28
N LYS A 213 -20.40 -7.47 3.87
CA LYS A 213 -21.26 -6.45 4.50
C LYS A 213 -22.74 -6.74 4.32
N LYS A 214 -23.17 -7.03 3.09
CA LYS A 214 -24.56 -7.40 2.81
C LYS A 214 -25.00 -8.62 3.60
N GLU A 215 -24.17 -9.66 3.64
CA GLU A 215 -24.45 -10.87 4.40
C GLU A 215 -24.58 -10.59 5.91
N SER A 216 -23.71 -9.73 6.47
CA SER A 216 -23.80 -9.34 7.89
C SER A 216 -25.08 -8.57 8.21
N GLU A 217 -25.52 -7.69 7.31
CA GLU A 217 -26.75 -6.91 7.46
C GLU A 217 -27.99 -7.81 7.39
N GLU A 218 -28.00 -8.78 6.47
CA GLU A 218 -29.09 -9.75 6.30
C GLU A 218 -29.17 -10.75 7.45
N THR A 219 -28.03 -11.27 7.90
CA THR A 219 -27.96 -12.31 8.95
C THR A 219 -27.90 -11.75 10.36
N LYS A 220 -27.74 -10.43 10.54
CA LYS A 220 -27.46 -9.74 11.82
C LYS A 220 -26.27 -10.32 12.59
N LYS A 221 -25.38 -11.04 11.91
CA LYS A 221 -24.14 -11.56 12.47
C LYS A 221 -23.07 -10.46 12.45
N PRO A 222 -22.08 -10.51 13.36
CA PRO A 222 -20.95 -9.60 13.30
C PRO A 222 -20.25 -9.70 11.94
N LEU A 223 -19.86 -8.55 11.38
CA LEU A 223 -19.14 -8.48 10.11
C LEU A 223 -17.84 -9.28 10.21
N GLN A 224 -17.72 -10.32 9.39
CA GLN A 224 -16.51 -11.11 9.29
C GLN A 224 -15.69 -10.60 8.11
N GLU A 225 -14.42 -10.23 8.35
CA GLU A 225 -13.55 -9.80 7.26
C GLU A 225 -13.27 -11.00 6.34
N PRO A 226 -13.47 -10.87 5.01
CA PRO A 226 -13.23 -11.96 4.09
C PRO A 226 -11.75 -12.35 4.14
N ASP A 227 -11.48 -13.66 4.13
CA ASP A 227 -10.13 -14.19 4.15
C ASP A 227 -9.54 -14.18 2.74
N TYR A 228 -8.83 -13.10 2.41
CA TYR A 228 -8.11 -12.94 1.15
C TYR A 228 -6.60 -12.70 1.36
N VAL A 229 -6.15 -12.68 2.61
CA VAL A 229 -4.77 -12.34 2.99
C VAL A 229 -3.99 -13.65 3.12
N THR A 230 -3.02 -13.86 2.24
CA THR A 230 -2.16 -15.05 2.27
C THR A 230 -0.96 -14.89 3.20
N GLY A 231 -0.57 -13.66 3.50
CA GLY A 231 0.52 -13.37 4.43
C GLY A 231 0.38 -11.99 5.05
N GLU A 232 0.79 -11.87 6.31
CA GLU A 232 0.79 -10.61 7.04
C GLU A 232 2.14 -10.37 7.70
N PHE A 233 2.72 -9.21 7.41
CA PHE A 233 4.04 -8.83 7.88
C PHE A 233 3.97 -7.48 8.58
N LEU A 234 4.90 -7.28 9.51
CA LEU A 234 5.12 -6.01 10.16
C LEU A 234 6.56 -5.59 9.90
N THR A 235 6.74 -4.41 9.35
CA THR A 235 8.08 -3.86 9.04
C THR A 235 8.93 -3.76 10.30
N ASN A 236 10.18 -4.22 10.19
CA ASN A 236 11.15 -4.20 11.28
C ASN A 236 11.61 -2.76 11.61
N ARG A 237 12.57 -2.61 12.53
CA ARG A 237 13.11 -1.28 12.91
C ARG A 237 13.79 -0.53 11.76
N SER A 238 14.25 -1.25 10.74
CA SER A 238 14.82 -0.69 9.52
C SER A 238 13.75 -0.36 8.48
N GLY A 239 12.47 -0.65 8.75
CA GLY A 239 11.36 -0.46 7.83
C GLY A 239 11.34 -1.44 6.67
N THR A 240 11.90 -2.64 6.88
CA THR A 240 11.96 -3.71 5.86
C THR A 240 11.17 -4.95 6.27
N ILE A 241 10.75 -5.71 5.27
CA ILE A 241 10.22 -7.08 5.39
C ILE A 241 10.86 -7.96 4.33
N GLU A 242 10.85 -9.27 4.54
CA GLU A 242 11.25 -10.26 3.55
C GLU A 242 10.00 -10.95 3.02
N ILE A 243 9.91 -11.08 1.69
CA ILE A 243 8.79 -11.70 0.99
C ILE A 243 9.33 -12.90 0.21
N ASP A 244 8.80 -14.08 0.51
CA ASP A 244 9.13 -15.31 -0.19
C ASP A 244 8.46 -15.36 -1.58
N VAL A 245 9.12 -16.00 -2.54
CA VAL A 245 8.54 -16.30 -3.84
C VAL A 245 7.65 -17.53 -3.76
N ASP A 246 6.40 -17.39 -4.20
CA ASP A 246 5.49 -18.51 -4.43
C ASP A 246 5.35 -18.80 -5.94
N PRO A 247 5.85 -19.94 -6.46
CA PRO A 247 5.71 -20.30 -7.86
C PRO A 247 4.26 -20.49 -8.34
N GLN A 248 3.33 -20.82 -7.44
CA GLN A 248 1.91 -20.99 -7.78
C GLN A 248 1.19 -19.65 -7.88
N GLN A 249 1.64 -18.66 -7.12
CA GLN A 249 1.10 -17.29 -7.10
C GLN A 249 2.23 -16.27 -7.25
N PRO A 250 2.86 -16.21 -8.44
CA PRO A 250 4.04 -15.38 -8.64
C PRO A 250 3.71 -13.89 -8.54
N LEU A 251 2.54 -13.46 -9.02
CA LEU A 251 2.10 -12.07 -8.93
C LEU A 251 1.16 -11.88 -7.74
N ILE A 252 1.53 -10.99 -6.82
CA ILE A 252 0.77 -10.69 -5.61
C ILE A 252 0.47 -9.20 -5.48
N TRP A 253 -0.55 -8.86 -4.70
CA TRP A 253 -0.86 -7.50 -4.30
C TRP A 253 -0.37 -7.23 -2.87
N LEU A 254 0.38 -6.15 -2.73
CA LEU A 254 0.85 -5.63 -1.45
C LEU A 254 -0.12 -4.58 -0.94
N TYR A 255 -0.79 -4.84 0.18
CA TYR A 255 -1.66 -3.89 0.87
C TYR A 255 -0.92 -3.32 2.08
N ILE A 256 -0.47 -2.08 1.96
CA ILE A 256 0.34 -1.40 2.96
C ILE A 256 -0.56 -0.55 3.84
N ARG A 257 -0.57 -0.85 5.14
CA ARG A 257 -1.38 -0.17 6.15
C ARG A 257 -0.53 0.55 7.19
N SER A 258 -1.05 1.69 7.60
CA SER A 258 -0.56 2.52 8.70
C SER A 258 -1.66 2.55 9.76
N GLY A 259 -1.48 1.80 10.85
CA GLY A 259 -2.59 1.49 11.75
C GLY A 259 -3.76 0.85 10.98
N ASN A 260 -4.96 1.42 11.12
CA ASN A 260 -6.15 0.93 10.44
C ASN A 260 -6.30 1.43 8.99
N ALA A 261 -5.52 2.43 8.57
CA ALA A 261 -5.68 3.04 7.26
C ALA A 261 -4.84 2.36 6.17
N LEU A 262 -5.46 2.03 5.04
CA LEU A 262 -4.74 1.62 3.83
C LEU A 262 -4.04 2.84 3.22
N VAL A 263 -2.71 2.77 3.08
CA VAL A 263 -1.86 3.86 2.58
C VAL A 263 -1.53 3.65 1.11
N ALA A 264 -1.22 2.41 0.72
CA ALA A 264 -0.94 2.05 -0.66
C ALA A 264 -1.35 0.62 -0.93
N ASN A 265 -1.69 0.34 -2.19
CA ASN A 265 -1.82 -1.00 -2.72
C ASN A 265 -1.15 -1.07 -4.09
N VAL A 266 -0.24 -2.03 -4.27
CA VAL A 266 0.54 -2.17 -5.50
C VAL A 266 0.71 -3.65 -5.85
N PRO A 267 0.64 -4.04 -7.13
CA PRO A 267 1.05 -5.37 -7.52
C PRO A 267 2.58 -5.47 -7.47
N TYR A 268 3.09 -6.65 -7.15
CA TYR A 268 4.50 -6.95 -7.13
C TYR A 268 4.75 -8.42 -7.50
N LEU A 269 5.85 -8.67 -8.18
CA LEU A 269 6.35 -10.00 -8.55
C LEU A 269 7.61 -10.27 -7.70
N PRO A 270 7.50 -10.99 -6.57
CA PRO A 270 8.64 -11.32 -5.74
C PRO A 270 9.72 -12.08 -6.52
N GLY A 271 10.98 -11.88 -6.14
CA GLY A 271 12.13 -12.58 -6.71
C GLY A 271 12.75 -11.96 -7.95
N ILE A 272 12.16 -10.92 -8.55
CA ILE A 272 12.78 -10.22 -9.70
C ILE A 272 14.05 -9.44 -9.30
N ASP A 273 14.01 -8.86 -8.11
CA ASP A 273 15.07 -8.07 -7.51
C ASP A 273 15.23 -8.56 -6.08
N SER A 274 16.47 -8.61 -5.58
CA SER A 274 16.75 -9.05 -4.20
C SER A 274 16.30 -8.01 -3.17
N GLN A 275 16.28 -6.73 -3.56
CA GLN A 275 15.85 -5.61 -2.73
C GLN A 275 15.01 -4.64 -3.56
N ILE A 276 13.91 -4.15 -2.99
CA ILE A 276 13.04 -3.14 -3.60
C ILE A 276 12.58 -2.10 -2.59
N SER A 277 12.31 -0.89 -3.06
CA SER A 277 11.78 0.20 -2.24
C SER A 277 10.45 0.71 -2.80
N ILE A 278 9.41 0.75 -1.96
CA ILE A 278 8.11 1.36 -2.30
C ILE A 278 8.02 2.74 -1.68
N GLN A 279 7.72 3.74 -2.52
CA GLN A 279 7.45 5.10 -2.05
C GLN A 279 5.97 5.28 -1.67
N ILE A 280 5.72 5.45 -0.37
CA ILE A 280 4.39 5.61 0.20
C ILE A 280 4.14 7.06 0.67
N PRO A 281 2.89 7.56 0.60
CA PRO A 281 2.53 8.84 1.21
C PRO A 281 2.92 8.90 2.70
N ASP A 282 3.41 10.06 3.16
CA ASP A 282 3.71 10.23 4.58
C ASP A 282 2.42 10.34 5.39
N ASP A 283 2.22 9.37 6.29
CA ASP A 283 1.02 9.23 7.11
C ASP A 283 1.26 9.54 8.60
N ARG A 284 2.45 10.04 8.96
CA ARG A 284 2.83 10.31 10.36
C ARG A 284 1.96 11.37 11.01
N ILE A 285 1.59 12.41 10.26
CA ILE A 285 0.71 13.47 10.76
C ILE A 285 -0.64 12.88 11.17
N ARG A 286 -1.23 12.02 10.32
CA ARG A 286 -2.50 11.37 10.64
C ARG A 286 -2.36 10.44 11.84
N LEU A 287 -1.29 9.65 11.92
CA LEU A 287 -1.04 8.78 13.07
C LEU A 287 -0.89 9.56 14.39
N SER A 288 -0.21 10.70 14.37
CA SER A 288 -0.10 11.58 15.56
C SER A 288 -1.48 12.04 16.02
N VAL A 289 -2.31 12.50 15.06
CA VAL A 289 -3.69 12.90 15.34
C VAL A 289 -4.52 11.75 15.91
N GLU A 290 -4.40 10.53 15.38
CA GLU A 290 -5.09 9.37 15.97
C GLU A 290 -4.68 9.13 17.42
N GLY A 291 -3.40 9.27 17.75
CA GLY A 291 -2.91 9.20 19.12
C GLY A 291 -3.49 10.29 20.03
N GLU A 292 -3.46 11.55 19.59
CA GLU A 292 -4.02 12.69 20.33
C GLU A 292 -5.54 12.56 20.53
N LEU A 293 -6.26 12.12 19.50
CA LEU A 293 -7.70 11.86 19.59
C LEU A 293 -8.01 10.65 20.48
N ALA A 294 -7.15 9.64 20.53
CA ALA A 294 -7.31 8.52 21.45
C ALA A 294 -7.20 8.97 22.91
N VAL A 295 -6.24 9.85 23.22
CA VAL A 295 -6.12 10.49 24.55
C VAL A 295 -7.37 11.32 24.86
N LEU A 296 -7.80 12.17 23.93
CA LEU A 296 -9.01 12.99 24.11
C LEU A 296 -10.27 12.14 24.31
N ASN A 297 -10.40 11.01 23.61
CA ASN A 297 -11.50 10.07 23.82
C ASN A 297 -11.42 9.40 25.21
N GLY A 298 -10.22 9.08 25.70
CA GLY A 298 -10.02 8.58 27.06
C GLY A 298 -10.50 9.58 28.12
N GLU A 299 -10.06 10.83 28.01
CA GLU A 299 -10.51 11.93 28.88
C GLU A 299 -12.04 12.15 28.81
N LEU A 300 -12.62 12.03 27.61
CA LEU A 300 -14.07 12.14 27.43
C LEU A 300 -14.83 11.04 28.17
N ILE A 301 -14.35 9.79 28.09
CA ILE A 301 -14.95 8.66 28.80
C ILE A 301 -14.93 8.89 30.31
N GLU A 302 -13.81 9.37 30.85
CA GLU A 302 -13.67 9.70 32.27
C GLU A 302 -14.64 10.82 32.70
N ALA A 303 -14.72 11.91 31.92
CA ALA A 303 -15.65 13.01 32.19
C ALA A 303 -17.12 12.56 32.17
N VAL A 304 -17.49 11.68 31.23
CA VAL A 304 -18.85 11.12 31.15
C VAL A 304 -19.14 10.18 32.33
N ALA A 305 -18.15 9.40 32.76
CA ALA A 305 -18.27 8.54 33.93
C ALA A 305 -18.46 9.35 35.21
N GLU A 306 -17.68 10.42 35.41
CA GLU A 306 -17.82 11.33 36.55
C GLU A 306 -19.20 11.99 36.57
N LEU A 307 -19.66 12.50 35.41
CA LEU A 307 -21.00 13.08 35.26
C LEU A 307 -22.10 12.06 35.62
N SER A 308 -21.98 10.83 35.14
CA SER A 308 -22.93 9.75 35.42
C SER A 308 -22.96 9.37 36.91
N MET A 309 -21.79 9.35 37.58
CA MET A 309 -21.70 9.13 39.02
C MET A 309 -22.40 10.26 39.80
N LYS A 310 -22.14 11.52 39.45
CA LYS A 310 -22.80 12.68 40.09
C LYS A 310 -24.32 12.63 39.93
N MET A 311 -24.81 12.36 38.72
CA MET A 311 -26.26 12.17 38.47
C MET A 311 -26.84 11.03 39.31
N SER A 312 -26.12 9.90 39.43
CA SER A 312 -26.53 8.77 40.27
C SER A 312 -26.63 9.15 41.75
N HIS A 313 -25.66 9.89 42.29
CA HIS A 313 -25.70 10.42 43.66
C HIS A 313 -26.92 11.34 43.88
N ILE A 314 -27.21 12.22 42.93
CA ILE A 314 -28.38 13.11 42.99
C ILE A 314 -29.68 12.30 42.96
N ARG A 315 -29.78 11.25 42.12
CA ARG A 315 -30.95 10.34 42.14
C ARG A 315 -31.13 9.69 43.51
N ASN A 316 -30.05 9.27 44.16
CA ASN A 316 -30.12 8.66 45.48
C ASN A 316 -30.58 9.65 46.57
N TRP A 317 -30.12 10.91 46.52
CA TRP A 317 -30.62 11.96 47.41
C TRP A 317 -32.10 12.28 47.16
N ALA A 318 -32.52 12.32 45.90
CA ALA A 318 -33.93 12.53 45.54
C ALA A 318 -34.83 11.40 46.05
N LYS A 319 -34.40 10.14 45.95
CA LYS A 319 -35.11 8.98 46.52
C LYS A 319 -35.19 9.01 48.05
N SER A 320 -34.22 9.64 48.71
CA SER A 320 -34.15 9.76 50.16
C SER A 320 -34.80 11.05 50.69
N GLU A 321 -35.48 11.80 49.81
CA GLU A 321 -36.15 13.09 50.10
C GLU A 321 -35.21 14.18 50.66
N GLU A 322 -33.90 14.07 50.42
CA GLU A 322 -32.89 15.05 50.86
C GLU A 322 -32.79 16.22 49.87
N TRP A 323 -33.89 16.97 49.69
CA TRP A 323 -34.04 17.99 48.65
C TRP A 323 -33.02 19.13 48.69
N ALA A 324 -32.52 19.48 49.88
CA ALA A 324 -31.47 20.49 50.03
C ALA A 324 -30.17 20.05 49.34
N LYS A 325 -29.78 18.77 49.47
CA LYS A 325 -28.58 18.23 48.82
C LYS A 325 -28.78 18.07 47.31
N VAL A 326 -30.00 17.73 46.88
CA VAL A 326 -30.38 17.69 45.46
C VAL A 326 -30.21 19.05 44.79
N GLU A 327 -30.70 20.14 45.41
CA GLU A 327 -30.55 21.48 44.85
C GLU A 327 -29.08 21.94 44.79
N THR A 328 -28.27 21.62 45.80
CA THR A 328 -26.83 21.89 45.77
C THR A 328 -26.14 21.11 44.66
N GLY A 329 -26.39 19.80 44.56
CA GLY A 329 -25.81 18.93 43.54
C GLY A 329 -26.18 19.34 42.11
N ILE A 330 -27.43 19.77 41.88
CA ILE A 330 -27.85 20.27 40.56
C ILE A 330 -27.11 21.57 40.19
N ARG A 331 -26.90 22.49 41.13
CA ARG A 331 -26.15 23.72 40.88
C ARG A 331 -24.68 23.45 40.55
N GLU A 332 -24.06 22.51 41.24
CA GLU A 332 -22.68 22.06 40.94
C GLU A 332 -22.60 21.48 39.52
N LEU A 333 -23.55 20.62 39.18
CA LEU A 333 -23.65 19.98 37.85
C LEU A 333 -23.91 21.00 36.73
N GLU A 334 -24.69 22.06 36.98
CA GLU A 334 -24.90 23.17 36.04
C GLU A 334 -23.63 24.05 35.87
N SER A 335 -22.85 24.25 36.94
CA SER A 335 -21.59 24.99 36.84
C SER A 335 -20.53 24.25 36.01
N GLU A 336 -20.59 22.92 36.02
CA GLU A 336 -19.77 22.01 35.25
C GLU A 336 -20.36 21.69 33.85
N LEU A 337 -21.22 22.53 33.27
CA LEU A 337 -21.63 22.41 31.84
C LEU A 337 -20.52 22.88 30.87
N SER A 338 -19.42 23.42 31.38
CA SER A 338 -18.24 23.87 30.62
C SER A 338 -17.35 22.78 29.93
N PRO A 339 -17.38 21.48 30.27
CA PRO A 339 -16.56 20.44 29.66
C PRO A 339 -16.73 20.36 28.15
N ARG A 340 -17.97 20.47 27.64
CA ARG A 340 -18.21 20.39 26.18
C ARG A 340 -17.37 21.42 25.42
N LYS A 341 -17.36 22.67 25.89
CA LYS A 341 -16.57 23.74 25.26
C LYS A 341 -15.07 23.46 25.36
N ILE A 342 -14.59 22.97 26.52
CA ILE A 342 -13.19 22.61 26.71
C ILE A 342 -12.77 21.50 25.72
N PHE A 343 -13.57 20.44 25.58
CA PHE A 343 -13.31 19.35 24.63
C PHE A 343 -13.36 19.81 23.18
N GLN A 344 -14.29 20.71 22.82
CA GLN A 344 -14.36 21.32 21.49
C GLN A 344 -13.14 22.20 21.20
N ASP A 345 -12.69 22.99 22.17
CA ASP A 345 -11.50 23.85 22.04
C ASP A 345 -10.23 22.99 21.89
N LYS A 346 -10.07 21.93 22.70
CA LYS A 346 -8.98 20.95 22.55
C LYS A 346 -9.00 20.31 21.15
N LEU A 347 -10.16 19.84 20.70
CA LEU A 347 -10.31 19.25 19.37
C LEU A 347 -9.95 20.23 18.26
N ASN A 348 -10.34 21.50 18.40
CA ASN A 348 -10.01 22.55 17.45
C ASN A 348 -8.50 22.78 17.34
N VAL A 349 -7.78 22.80 18.47
CA VAL A 349 -6.31 22.93 18.48
C VAL A 349 -5.66 21.77 17.72
N ILE A 350 -6.04 20.53 18.01
CA ILE A 350 -5.54 19.33 17.31
C ILE A 350 -5.82 19.44 15.80
N ARG A 351 -7.05 19.80 15.44
CA ARG A 351 -7.48 19.93 14.04
C ARG A 351 -6.67 20.97 13.27
N VAL A 352 -6.51 22.17 13.82
CA VAL A 352 -5.80 23.27 13.14
C VAL A 352 -4.34 22.90 12.93
N SER A 353 -3.64 22.46 13.97
CA SER A 353 -2.22 22.08 13.90
C SER A 353 -1.98 20.98 12.86
N ALA A 354 -2.83 19.95 12.85
CA ALA A 354 -2.69 18.85 11.92
C ALA A 354 -3.01 19.21 10.46
N VAL A 355 -4.01 20.05 10.23
CA VAL A 355 -4.38 20.51 8.88
C VAL A 355 -3.28 21.40 8.31
N GLU A 356 -2.71 22.31 9.10
CA GLU A 356 -1.58 23.15 8.69
C GLU A 356 -0.36 22.30 8.33
N ALA A 357 -0.02 21.31 9.15
CA ALA A 357 1.09 20.38 8.87
C ALA A 357 0.86 19.57 7.58
N ALA A 358 -0.37 19.07 7.36
CA ALA A 358 -0.70 18.31 6.15
C ALA A 358 -0.69 19.19 4.90
N GLN A 359 -1.11 20.46 5.00
CA GLN A 359 -1.03 21.43 3.92
C GLN A 359 0.41 21.76 3.56
N ALA A 360 1.30 21.93 4.55
CA ALA A 360 2.73 22.16 4.31
C ALA A 360 3.39 21.01 3.51
N GLN A 361 2.89 19.78 3.66
CA GLN A 361 3.35 18.60 2.92
C GLN A 361 2.59 18.37 1.58
N ASN A 362 1.65 19.23 1.20
CA ASN A 362 0.77 19.05 0.04
C ASN A 362 0.01 17.71 0.02
N ASN A 363 -0.25 17.11 1.18
CA ASN A 363 -0.90 15.80 1.29
C ASN A 363 -2.42 15.94 1.47
N LYS A 364 -3.13 16.12 0.35
CA LYS A 364 -4.60 16.28 0.33
C LYS A 364 -5.35 15.08 0.93
N THR A 365 -4.83 13.87 0.73
CA THR A 365 -5.46 12.64 1.23
C THR A 365 -5.37 12.57 2.77
N ALA A 366 -4.22 12.91 3.34
CA ALA A 366 -4.07 13.00 4.80
C ALA A 366 -5.01 14.07 5.38
N GLN A 367 -5.09 15.25 4.75
CA GLN A 367 -5.98 16.32 5.19
C GLN A 367 -7.46 15.87 5.25
N ALA A 368 -7.94 15.17 4.22
CA ALA A 368 -9.32 14.66 4.19
C ALA A 368 -9.58 13.61 5.28
N ARG A 369 -8.60 12.72 5.53
CA ARG A 369 -8.70 11.71 6.60
C ARG A 369 -8.70 12.32 7.99
N ILE A 370 -7.80 13.27 8.25
CA ILE A 370 -7.73 14.03 9.51
C ILE A 370 -9.06 14.73 9.77
N ALA A 371 -9.64 15.38 8.75
CA ALA A 371 -10.93 16.03 8.88
C ALA A 371 -12.06 15.05 9.25
N SER A 372 -12.05 13.84 8.68
CA SER A 372 -13.03 12.78 9.02
C SER A 372 -12.89 12.33 10.47
N LEU A 373 -11.66 12.07 10.93
CA LEU A 373 -11.38 11.65 12.31
C LEU A 373 -11.81 12.70 13.33
N CYS A 374 -11.50 13.98 13.06
CA CYS A 374 -11.93 15.07 13.93
C CYS A 374 -13.46 15.20 13.95
N ARG A 375 -14.15 15.05 12.82
CA ARG A 375 -15.63 15.08 12.74
C ARG A 375 -16.27 13.93 13.51
N GLU A 376 -15.72 12.71 13.44
CA GLU A 376 -16.22 11.59 14.23
C GLU A 376 -16.08 11.82 15.74
N THR A 377 -14.96 12.41 16.15
CA THR A 377 -14.73 12.77 17.56
C THR A 377 -15.64 13.91 18.01
N GLU A 378 -15.87 14.92 17.16
CA GLU A 378 -16.83 16.01 17.39
C GLU A 378 -18.24 15.45 17.62
N ASN A 379 -18.69 14.52 16.77
CA ASN A 379 -19.98 13.86 16.93
C ASN A 379 -20.09 13.07 18.26
N ARG A 380 -19.00 12.45 18.72
CA ARG A 380 -18.97 11.76 20.02
C ARG A 380 -19.07 12.74 21.18
N ILE A 381 -18.28 13.82 21.16
CA ILE A 381 -18.33 14.89 22.16
C ILE A 381 -19.75 15.45 22.25
N ASP A 382 -20.36 15.76 21.12
CA ASP A 382 -21.71 16.30 21.06
C ASP A 382 -22.76 15.30 21.54
N ARG A 383 -22.60 14.01 21.24
CA ARG A 383 -23.52 12.96 21.71
C ARG A 383 -23.47 12.78 23.23
N PHE A 384 -22.28 12.73 23.81
CA PHE A 384 -22.11 12.37 25.24
C PHE A 384 -22.17 13.57 26.18
N LEU A 385 -21.74 14.75 25.75
CA LEU A 385 -21.74 15.97 26.56
C LEU A 385 -22.84 16.96 26.14
N SER A 386 -23.89 16.49 25.45
CA SER A 386 -25.03 17.36 25.11
C SER A 386 -25.71 17.90 26.39
N PRO A 387 -26.09 19.20 26.43
CA PRO A 387 -26.86 19.75 27.53
C PRO A 387 -28.22 19.07 27.73
N THR A 388 -28.74 18.43 26.68
CA THR A 388 -30.03 17.74 26.65
C THR A 388 -30.11 16.67 27.74
N GLY A 389 -29.06 15.88 27.95
CA GLY A 389 -29.06 14.86 28.99
C GLY A 389 -29.21 15.42 30.41
N ILE A 390 -28.68 16.61 30.68
CA ILE A 390 -28.82 17.31 31.97
C ILE A 390 -30.21 17.91 32.10
N ILE A 391 -30.77 18.44 31.01
CA ILE A 391 -32.14 18.98 30.97
C ILE A 391 -33.15 17.86 31.25
N ASP A 392 -33.02 16.73 30.55
CA ASP A 392 -33.88 15.55 30.72
C ASP A 392 -33.79 15.01 32.15
N PHE A 393 -32.59 14.97 32.70
CA PHE A 393 -32.35 14.59 34.10
C PHE A 393 -33.03 15.55 35.09
N LYS A 394 -33.01 16.85 34.82
CA LYS A 394 -33.67 17.86 35.66
C LYS A 394 -35.19 17.69 35.65
N THR A 395 -35.79 17.40 34.49
CA THR A 395 -37.22 17.05 34.41
C THR A 395 -37.55 15.78 35.19
N GLU A 396 -36.72 14.73 35.10
CA GLU A 396 -36.89 13.50 35.89
C GLU A 396 -36.88 13.78 37.40
N ILE A 397 -35.93 14.60 37.88
CA ILE A 397 -35.85 14.96 39.30
C ILE A 397 -37.02 15.88 39.72
N GLN A 398 -37.48 16.79 38.85
CA GLN A 398 -38.65 17.63 39.12
C GLN A 398 -39.93 16.80 39.25
N ASP A 399 -40.12 15.80 38.39
CA ASP A 399 -41.26 14.88 38.46
C ASP A 399 -41.23 14.07 39.77
N LEU A 400 -40.04 13.58 40.18
CA LEU A 400 -39.87 12.91 41.47
C LEU A 400 -40.21 13.83 42.66
N LYS A 401 -39.83 15.11 42.60
CA LYS A 401 -40.18 16.11 43.62
C LYS A 401 -41.70 16.31 43.70
N GLN A 402 -42.39 16.42 42.55
CA GLN A 402 -43.85 16.55 42.49
C GLN A 402 -44.62 15.30 42.94
N LEU A 403 -44.01 14.12 42.86
CA LEU A 403 -44.57 12.87 43.36
C LEU A 403 -44.41 12.73 44.89
N SER A 404 -43.35 13.30 45.46
CA SER A 404 -43.08 13.29 46.91
C SER A 404 -43.82 14.37 47.70
N ASP A 405 -44.42 15.37 47.04
CA ASP A 405 -45.03 16.52 47.71
C ASP A 405 -46.37 16.14 48.38
N PRO A 406 -46.49 16.18 49.72
CA PRO A 406 -47.67 15.68 50.44
C PRO A 406 -48.96 16.50 50.21
N ASN A 407 -48.92 17.60 49.46
CA ASN A 407 -50.06 18.45 49.17
C ASN A 407 -50.89 18.04 47.94
N ARG A 408 -50.57 16.93 47.25
CA ARG A 408 -51.32 16.50 46.06
C ARG A 408 -52.67 15.79 46.33
N ASN A 409 -52.99 15.52 47.60
CA ASN A 409 -54.24 14.86 48.05
C ASN A 409 -55.14 15.77 48.91
N ARG A 410 -55.16 17.09 48.67
CA ARG A 410 -56.19 17.97 49.24
C ARG A 410 -56.97 18.70 48.17
#